data_AF-A0A7V9SJA9-F1
#
_entry.id   AF-A0A7V9SJA9-F1
#
_cell.length_a   1.000
_cell.length_b   1.000
_cell.length_c   1.000
_cell.angle_alpha   90.00
_cell.angle_beta   90.00
_cell.angle_gamma   90.00
#
_symmetry.space_group_name_H-M   'P 1'
#
loop_
_entity.id
_entity.type
_entity.pdbx_description
1 polymer ?
#
loop_
_entity_poly.entity_id
_entity_poly.type
_entity_poly.pdbx_seq_one_letter_code
_entity_poly.pdbx_strand_id
1 'polypeptide(L)'
;MQHRPGAPPTIYLTFDDGPNPEWTPQVLDALQETRARGTFFLIDEHINAETAPIVRRIAAEGHAIGLHTGDRWMAMMEPEEIAGKLHHAYGRITAITGTEPCRLFRPHAGWRSATMYEGLETANFRLAGWSWGMWDWNWWQQPRGDRI
;
A
#
# COMPACT_ATOMS: atom_id res chain seq x y z
N MET A 1 -9.96 -16.05 -0.06
CA MET A 1 -9.99 -15.83 1.39
C MET A 1 -11.00 -16.80 1.98
N GLN A 2 -10.60 -17.63 2.95
CA GLN A 2 -11.53 -18.58 3.58
C GLN A 2 -12.18 -17.90 4.79
N HIS A 3 -13.48 -17.60 4.68
CA HIS A 3 -14.32 -17.20 5.80
C HIS A 3 -14.42 -18.41 6.75
N ARG A 4 -13.90 -18.32 7.97
CA ARG A 4 -14.08 -19.38 8.97
C ARG A 4 -15.46 -19.16 9.62
N PRO A 5 -16.41 -20.10 9.49
CA PRO A 5 -17.70 -19.97 10.17
C PRO A 5 -17.48 -19.87 11.69
N GLY A 6 -18.10 -18.87 12.33
CA GLY A 6 -18.02 -18.66 13.79
C GLY A 6 -16.90 -17.75 14.29
N ALA A 7 -15.99 -17.28 13.43
CA ALA A 7 -15.06 -16.21 13.82
C ALA A 7 -15.79 -14.86 13.88
N PRO A 8 -15.43 -13.97 14.84
CA PRO A 8 -15.97 -12.62 14.87
C PRO A 8 -15.67 -11.88 13.55
N PRO A 9 -16.52 -10.94 13.14
CA PRO A 9 -16.28 -10.14 11.94
C PRO A 9 -14.88 -9.52 11.98
N THR A 10 -14.12 -9.72 10.91
CA THR A 10 -12.74 -9.21 10.80
C THR A 10 -12.68 -8.17 9.69
N ILE A 11 -12.12 -7.01 10.00
CA ILE A 11 -11.86 -5.93 9.04
C ILE A 11 -10.36 -5.80 8.86
N TYR A 12 -9.92 -5.54 7.63
CA TYR A 12 -8.53 -5.28 7.29
C TYR A 12 -8.38 -3.82 6.86
N LEU A 13 -7.63 -3.04 7.63
CA LEU A 13 -7.33 -1.66 7.31
C LEU A 13 -6.21 -1.59 6.28
N THR A 14 -6.41 -0.85 5.21
CA THR A 14 -5.39 -0.64 4.18
C THR A 14 -5.34 0.82 3.78
N PHE A 15 -4.14 1.36 3.60
CA PHE A 15 -3.89 2.76 3.29
C PHE A 15 -3.07 2.85 2.01
N ASP A 16 -3.47 3.70 1.08
CA ASP A 16 -2.78 3.92 -0.20
C ASP A 16 -1.97 5.22 -0.18
N ASP A 17 -1.25 5.48 -1.26
CA ASP A 17 -0.52 6.72 -1.55
C ASP A 17 0.63 7.08 -0.59
N GLY A 18 1.07 6.13 0.25
CA GLY A 18 2.22 6.32 1.14
C GLY A 18 3.59 6.15 0.46
N PRO A 19 4.71 6.38 1.19
CA PRO A 19 4.76 7.08 2.46
C PRO A 19 4.53 8.58 2.25
N ASN A 20 3.54 9.15 2.94
CA ASN A 20 3.28 10.57 2.96
C ASN A 20 3.88 11.17 4.25
N PRO A 21 4.75 12.20 4.16
CA PRO A 21 5.47 12.73 5.33
C PRO A 21 4.55 13.41 6.36
N GLU A 22 3.40 13.92 5.93
CA GLU A 22 2.44 14.60 6.81
C GLU A 22 1.46 13.63 7.45
N TRP A 23 0.88 12.72 6.65
CA TRP A 23 -0.27 11.91 7.08
C TRP A 23 0.10 10.51 7.58
N THR A 24 1.10 9.85 6.98
CA THR A 24 1.45 8.48 7.37
C THR A 24 1.87 8.38 8.85
N PRO A 25 2.66 9.31 9.42
CA PRO A 25 2.98 9.28 10.86
C PRO A 25 1.75 9.36 11.76
N GLN A 26 0.78 10.22 11.43
CA GLN A 26 -0.45 10.38 12.22
C GLN A 26 -1.32 9.12 12.20
N VAL A 27 -1.40 8.44 11.04
CA VAL A 27 -2.09 7.15 10.94
C VAL A 27 -1.40 6.08 11.78
N LEU A 28 -0.07 6.04 11.77
CA LEU A 28 0.71 5.11 12.60
C LEU A 28 0.46 5.36 14.10
N ASP A 29 0.42 6.62 14.54
CA ASP A 29 0.10 6.99 15.92
C ASP A 29 -1.29 6.48 16.32
N ALA A 30 -2.32 6.72 15.49
CA ALA A 30 -3.68 6.25 15.76
C ALA A 30 -3.81 4.71 15.79
N LEU A 31 -3.09 4.00 14.91
CA LEU A 31 -3.03 2.54 14.94
C LEU A 31 -2.33 2.02 16.19
N GLN A 32 -1.28 2.69 16.65
CA GLN A 32 -0.58 2.35 17.88
C GLN A 32 -1.47 2.51 19.11
N GLU A 33 -2.19 3.64 19.23
CA GLU A 33 -3.13 3.91 20.32
C GLU A 33 -4.23 2.87 20.43
N THR A 34 -4.74 2.42 19.29
CA THR A 34 -5.79 1.41 19.19
C THR A 34 -5.26 -0.04 19.19
N ARG A 35 -3.93 -0.21 19.19
CA ARG A 35 -3.23 -1.51 19.02
C ARG A 35 -3.66 -2.26 17.77
N ALA A 36 -4.09 -1.53 16.75
CA ALA A 36 -4.48 -2.08 15.46
C ALA A 36 -3.27 -2.25 14.53
N ARG A 37 -3.45 -3.05 13.48
CA ARG A 37 -2.48 -3.21 12.39
C ARG A 37 -3.14 -2.86 11.06
N GLY A 38 -2.41 -2.14 10.22
CA GLY A 38 -2.79 -1.88 8.83
C GLY A 38 -1.78 -2.44 7.83
N THR A 39 -2.20 -2.43 6.56
CA THR A 39 -1.33 -2.62 5.40
C THR A 39 -1.18 -1.29 4.66
N PHE A 40 0.06 -0.85 4.43
CA PHE A 40 0.36 0.39 3.72
C PHE A 40 0.85 0.06 2.31
N PHE A 41 0.13 0.51 1.29
CA PHE A 41 0.55 0.40 -0.11
C PHE A 41 1.33 1.65 -0.48
N LEU A 42 2.63 1.47 -0.72
CA LEU A 42 3.56 2.57 -0.96
C LEU A 42 3.82 2.79 -2.46
N ILE A 43 3.85 4.05 -2.88
CA ILE A 43 4.25 4.49 -4.22
C ILE A 43 5.77 4.57 -4.28
N ASP A 44 6.40 3.96 -5.28
CA ASP A 44 7.88 3.88 -5.41
C ASP A 44 8.54 5.27 -5.39
N GLU A 45 7.94 6.24 -6.09
CA GLU A 45 8.43 7.61 -6.18
C GLU A 45 8.45 8.33 -4.82
N HIS A 46 7.58 7.92 -3.89
CA HIS A 46 7.52 8.48 -2.54
C HIS A 46 8.55 7.83 -1.61
N ILE A 47 9.14 6.69 -1.96
CA ILE A 47 10.12 5.99 -1.13
C ILE A 47 11.49 6.61 -1.41
N ASN A 48 11.94 7.56 -0.59
CA ASN A 48 13.22 8.26 -0.78
C ASN A 48 13.91 8.51 0.57
N ALA A 49 15.02 9.26 0.58
CA ALA A 49 15.80 9.48 1.79
C ALA A 49 15.01 10.19 2.91
N GLU A 50 14.11 11.11 2.54
CA GLU A 50 13.27 11.87 3.48
C GLU A 50 12.22 10.98 4.14
N THR A 51 11.59 10.09 3.36
CA THR A 51 10.52 9.21 3.85
C THR A 51 11.02 7.85 4.37
N ALA A 52 12.30 7.50 4.17
CA ALA A 52 12.89 6.25 4.66
C ALA A 52 12.70 6.01 6.17
N PRO A 53 12.78 7.01 7.07
CA PRO A 53 12.44 6.84 8.48
C PRO A 53 10.98 6.39 8.69
N ILE A 54 10.04 6.88 7.87
CA ILE A 54 8.62 6.50 7.93
C ILE A 54 8.45 5.06 7.46
N VAL A 55 9.09 4.66 6.35
CA VAL A 55 9.05 3.26 5.87
C VAL A 55 9.63 2.30 6.91
N ARG A 56 10.72 2.66 7.58
CA ARG A 56 11.26 1.89 8.72
C ARG A 56 10.26 1.79 9.86
N ARG A 57 9.58 2.89 10.19
CA ARG A 57 8.57 2.93 11.26
C ARG A 57 7.41 1.99 10.97
N ILE A 58 6.87 2.00 9.74
CA ILE A 58 5.80 1.08 9.31
C ILE A 58 6.21 -0.38 9.59
N ALA A 59 7.40 -0.78 9.15
CA ALA A 59 7.89 -2.14 9.34
C ALA A 59 8.19 -2.47 10.82
N ALA A 60 8.89 -1.58 11.53
CA ALA A 60 9.29 -1.78 12.93
C ALA A 60 8.09 -1.86 13.88
N GLU A 61 7.02 -1.13 13.57
CA GLU A 61 5.78 -1.20 14.33
C GLU A 61 4.97 -2.45 13.98
N GLY A 62 5.34 -3.25 12.98
CA GLY A 62 4.68 -4.53 12.67
C GLY A 62 3.50 -4.41 11.72
N HIS A 63 3.45 -3.36 10.90
CA HIS A 63 2.50 -3.22 9.81
C HIS A 63 3.01 -3.93 8.55
N ALA A 64 2.06 -4.31 7.68
CA ALA A 64 2.41 -4.86 6.37
C ALA A 64 2.67 -3.73 5.36
N ILE A 65 3.59 -3.97 4.43
CA ILE A 65 3.89 -3.04 3.34
C ILE A 65 3.57 -3.74 2.02
N GLY A 66 2.74 -3.13 1.18
CA GLY A 66 2.50 -3.51 -0.21
C GLY A 66 2.95 -2.39 -1.15
N LEU A 67 2.79 -2.60 -2.46
CA LEU A 67 3.14 -1.61 -3.48
C LEU A 67 1.90 -0.98 -4.11
N HIS A 68 1.93 0.33 -4.28
CA HIS A 68 0.99 1.12 -5.07
C HIS A 68 1.71 1.74 -6.26
N THR A 69 0.95 2.21 -7.25
CA THR A 69 1.48 3.03 -8.33
C THR A 69 0.73 4.35 -8.40
N GLY A 70 1.48 5.45 -8.47
CA GLY A 70 0.94 6.76 -8.83
C GLY A 70 0.79 6.94 -10.35
N ASP A 71 1.32 6.01 -11.15
CA ASP A 71 1.31 6.10 -12.61
C ASP A 71 -0.01 5.56 -13.18
N ARG A 72 -0.87 6.48 -13.62
CA ARG A 72 -2.13 6.16 -14.29
C ARG A 72 -1.95 5.33 -15.57
N TRP A 73 -0.78 5.34 -16.18
CA TRP A 73 -0.53 4.62 -17.43
C TRP A 73 0.04 3.21 -17.21
N MET A 74 0.31 2.79 -15.97
CA MET A 74 0.90 1.48 -15.69
C MET A 74 0.08 0.31 -16.25
N ALA A 75 -1.25 0.45 -16.32
CA ALA A 75 -2.12 -0.57 -16.93
C ALA A 75 -1.93 -0.70 -18.46
N MET A 76 -1.20 0.19 -19.12
CA MET A 76 -0.90 0.13 -20.56
C MET A 76 0.57 -0.19 -20.84
N MET A 77 1.39 -0.38 -19.79
CA MET A 77 2.79 -0.76 -19.93
C MET A 77 2.93 -2.23 -20.32
N GLU A 78 4.09 -2.57 -20.85
CA GLU A 78 4.48 -3.95 -21.12
C GLU A 78 4.68 -4.72 -19.80
N PRO A 79 4.33 -6.02 -19.75
CA PRO A 79 4.45 -6.84 -18.54
C PRO A 79 5.83 -6.78 -17.87
N GLU A 80 6.91 -6.79 -18.64
CA GLU A 80 8.28 -6.75 -18.14
C GLU A 80 8.63 -5.40 -17.50
N GLU A 81 8.09 -4.29 -18.03
CA GLU A 81 8.28 -2.96 -17.44
C GLU A 81 7.58 -2.89 -16.08
N ILE A 82 6.35 -3.39 -16.00
CA ILE A 82 5.58 -3.50 -14.77
C ILE A 82 6.35 -4.34 -13.74
N ALA A 83 6.83 -5.51 -14.14
CA ALA A 83 7.58 -6.40 -13.25
C ALA A 83 8.89 -5.75 -12.75
N GLY A 84 9.63 -5.09 -13.62
CA GLY A 84 10.85 -4.36 -13.27
C GLY A 84 10.60 -3.25 -12.25
N LYS A 85 9.55 -2.45 -12.44
CA LYS A 85 9.14 -1.41 -11.46
C LYS A 85 8.81 -2.01 -10.10
N LEU A 86 8.08 -3.13 -10.06
CA LEU A 86 7.71 -3.80 -8.81
C LEU A 86 8.93 -4.37 -8.08
N HIS A 87 9.86 -5.01 -8.79
CA HIS A 87 11.10 -5.53 -8.18
C HIS A 87 12.01 -4.42 -7.68
N HIS A 88 12.09 -3.29 -8.40
CA HIS A 88 12.84 -2.12 -7.96
C HIS A 88 12.30 -1.58 -6.62
N ALA A 89 10.99 -1.31 -6.56
CA ALA A 89 10.35 -0.80 -5.35
C ALA A 89 10.44 -1.79 -4.18
N TYR A 90 10.24 -3.09 -4.46
CA TYR A 90 10.41 -4.17 -3.48
C TYR A 90 11.81 -4.17 -2.87
N GLY A 91 12.85 -4.13 -3.71
CA GLY A 91 14.24 -4.11 -3.28
C GLY A 91 14.59 -2.89 -2.44
N ARG A 92 14.07 -1.70 -2.81
CA ARG A 92 14.26 -0.46 -2.03
C ARG A 92 13.69 -0.57 -0.63
N ILE A 93 12.46 -1.09 -0.51
CA ILE A 93 11.83 -1.29 0.81
C ILE A 93 12.66 -2.26 1.64
N THR A 94 13.05 -3.41 1.07
CA THR A 94 13.89 -4.38 1.78
C THR A 94 15.22 -3.80 2.24
N ALA A 95 15.87 -2.97 1.42
CA ALA A 95 17.10 -2.28 1.81
C ALA A 95 16.88 -1.29 2.97
N ILE A 96 15.73 -0.61 3.01
CA ILE A 96 15.39 0.37 4.06
C ILE A 96 15.01 -0.31 5.37
N THR A 97 14.22 -1.38 5.32
CA THR A 97 13.60 -2.01 6.49
C THR A 97 14.35 -3.24 7.00
N GLY A 98 15.18 -3.86 6.17
CA GLY A 98 15.78 -5.17 6.45
C GLY A 98 14.79 -6.33 6.36
N THR A 99 13.55 -6.09 5.90
CA THR A 99 12.49 -7.10 5.78
C THR A 99 11.83 -7.03 4.40
N GLU A 100 11.39 -8.18 3.91
CA GLU A 100 10.69 -8.24 2.63
C GLU A 100 9.26 -7.68 2.76
N PRO A 101 8.84 -6.72 1.90
CA PRO A 101 7.44 -6.30 1.86
C PRO A 101 6.56 -7.42 1.30
N CYS A 102 5.25 -7.30 1.53
CA CYS A 102 4.27 -8.20 0.94
C CYS A 102 4.28 -8.09 -0.58
N ARG A 103 4.13 -9.23 -1.25
CA ARG A 103 3.92 -9.31 -2.70
C ARG A 103 2.47 -8.99 -3.07
N LEU A 104 1.99 -7.85 -2.58
CA LEU A 104 0.67 -7.30 -2.85
C LEU A 104 0.83 -6.00 -3.61
N PHE A 105 0.04 -5.85 -4.67
CA PHE A 105 0.02 -4.67 -5.50
C PHE A 105 -1.40 -4.11 -5.60
N ARG A 106 -1.51 -2.78 -5.56
CA ARG A 106 -2.76 -2.08 -5.84
C ARG A 106 -2.52 -1.10 -7.00
N PRO A 107 -3.34 -1.11 -8.07
CA PRO A 107 -3.18 -0.21 -9.20
C PRO A 107 -3.84 1.14 -8.95
N HIS A 108 -3.32 2.17 -9.62
CA HIS A 108 -3.92 3.50 -9.62
C HIS A 108 -5.42 3.43 -9.95
N ALA A 109 -6.27 4.03 -9.11
CA ALA A 109 -7.73 4.07 -9.26
C ALA A 109 -8.40 2.69 -9.49
N GLY A 110 -7.73 1.58 -9.15
CA GLY A 110 -8.26 0.23 -9.41
C GLY A 110 -8.20 -0.21 -10.88
N TRP A 111 -7.50 0.51 -11.76
CA TRP A 111 -7.40 0.21 -13.19
C TRP A 111 -6.70 -1.13 -13.45
N ARG A 112 -7.23 -1.91 -14.40
CA ARG A 112 -6.79 -3.28 -14.66
C ARG A 112 -6.71 -3.53 -16.16
N SER A 113 -5.72 -4.29 -16.58
CA SER A 113 -5.53 -4.77 -17.94
C SER A 113 -4.92 -6.17 -17.94
N ALA A 114 -4.97 -6.88 -19.07
CA ALA A 114 -4.30 -8.16 -19.22
C ALA A 114 -2.77 -8.04 -19.02
N THR A 115 -2.15 -7.02 -19.64
CA THR A 115 -0.71 -6.78 -19.51
C THR A 115 -0.29 -6.50 -18.07
N MET A 116 -1.12 -5.79 -17.30
CA MET A 116 -0.89 -5.61 -15.87
C MET A 116 -0.94 -6.93 -15.12
N TYR A 117 -1.93 -7.79 -15.36
CA TYR A 117 -1.98 -9.10 -14.70
C TYR A 117 -0.77 -9.97 -15.04
N GLU A 118 -0.35 -10.00 -16.30
CA GLU A 118 0.86 -10.71 -16.72
C GLU A 118 2.11 -10.16 -16.04
N GLY A 119 2.25 -8.83 -15.94
CA GLY A 119 3.34 -8.20 -15.21
C GLY A 119 3.35 -8.54 -13.72
N LEU A 120 2.18 -8.63 -13.09
CA LEU A 120 2.07 -9.09 -11.70
C LEU A 120 2.48 -10.56 -11.56
N GLU A 121 2.06 -11.43 -12.47
CA GLU A 121 2.46 -12.85 -12.46
C GLU A 121 3.96 -13.01 -12.64
N THR A 122 4.57 -12.34 -13.63
CA THR A 122 6.02 -12.32 -13.85
C THR A 122 6.78 -11.81 -12.62
N ALA A 123 6.23 -10.81 -11.93
CA ALA A 123 6.84 -10.27 -10.71
C ALA A 123 6.61 -11.14 -9.45
N ASN A 124 5.72 -12.14 -9.53
CA ASN A 124 5.17 -12.90 -8.41
C ASN A 124 4.40 -12.01 -7.40
N PHE A 125 3.60 -11.07 -7.89
CA PHE A 125 2.72 -10.22 -7.09
C PHE A 125 1.25 -10.62 -7.23
N ARG A 126 0.46 -10.30 -6.21
CA ARG A 126 -0.99 -10.47 -6.23
C ARG A 126 -1.68 -9.12 -6.16
N LEU A 127 -2.76 -8.98 -6.93
CA LEU A 127 -3.63 -7.83 -6.87
C LEU A 127 -4.38 -7.78 -5.53
N ALA A 128 -4.35 -6.64 -4.85
CA ALA A 128 -5.13 -6.36 -3.64
C ALA A 128 -6.22 -5.32 -3.93
N GLY A 129 -7.48 -5.76 -3.95
CA GLY A 129 -8.65 -4.87 -4.04
C GLY A 129 -9.09 -4.33 -2.66
N TRP A 130 -10.28 -3.75 -2.63
CA TRP A 130 -11.01 -3.35 -1.41
C TRP A 130 -12.51 -3.61 -1.59
N SER A 131 -13.25 -3.76 -0.49
CA SER A 131 -14.71 -3.92 -0.48
C SER A 131 -15.46 -2.64 -0.13
N TRP A 132 -14.82 -1.74 0.62
CA TRP A 132 -15.37 -0.45 1.04
C TRP A 132 -14.25 0.60 1.10
N GLY A 133 -14.57 1.85 0.77
CA GLY A 133 -13.61 2.97 0.76
C GLY A 133 -14.22 4.23 1.39
N MET A 134 -13.37 5.04 2.03
CA MET A 134 -13.77 6.21 2.81
C MET A 134 -14.00 7.48 1.96
N TRP A 135 -13.53 7.49 0.70
CA TRP A 135 -13.59 8.69 -0.17
C TRP A 135 -12.90 9.92 0.43
N ASP A 136 -11.87 9.68 1.23
CA ASP A 136 -11.06 10.65 1.97
C ASP A 136 -10.10 11.47 1.08
N TRP A 137 -9.94 11.09 -0.18
CA TRP A 137 -9.25 11.88 -1.22
C TRP A 137 -10.11 13.03 -1.80
N ASN A 138 -11.30 13.26 -1.27
CA ASN A 138 -12.18 14.32 -1.75
C ASN A 138 -11.62 15.70 -1.35
N TRP A 139 -10.88 16.32 -2.27
CA TRP A 139 -10.31 17.66 -2.16
C TRP A 139 -11.33 18.80 -1.92
N TRP A 140 -12.62 18.53 -2.09
CA TRP A 140 -13.69 19.46 -1.72
C TRP A 140 -14.09 19.39 -0.24
N GLN A 141 -13.55 18.41 0.50
CA GLN A 141 -13.78 18.24 1.92
C GLN A 141 -12.47 18.45 2.67
N GLN A 142 -12.48 19.40 3.61
CA GLN A 142 -11.37 19.60 4.53
C GLN A 142 -11.26 18.38 5.46
N PRO A 143 -10.09 17.75 5.60
CA PRO A 143 -9.88 16.70 6.60
C PRO A 143 -10.25 17.21 7.99
N ARG A 144 -11.11 16.47 8.71
CA ARG A 144 -11.58 16.81 10.06
C ARG A 144 -11.21 15.69 11.02
N GLY A 145 -10.18 15.91 11.83
CA GLY A 145 -9.72 14.95 12.85
C GLY A 145 -10.52 14.99 14.16
N ASP A 146 -11.53 15.85 14.27
CA ASP A 146 -12.31 16.10 15.49
C ASP A 146 -13.59 15.24 15.59
N ARG A 147 -13.87 14.38 14.62
CA ARG A 147 -15.03 13.48 14.62
C ARG A 147 -14.68 12.10 14.11
N ILE A 148 -14.87 11.10 14.98
CA ILE A 148 -15.04 9.68 14.62
C ILE A 148 -16.53 9.39 14.54
#